data_AF-A0A7L8GGR4-F1
#
_entry.id   AF-A0A7L8GGR4-F1
#
_cell.length_a   1.000
_cell.length_b   1.000
_cell.length_c   1.000
_cell.angle_alpha   90.00
_cell.angle_beta   90.00
_cell.angle_gamma   90.00
#
_symmetry.space_group_name_H-M   'P 1'
#
loop_
_entity.id
_entity.type
_entity.pdbx_description
1 polymer ?
#
loop_
_entity_poly.entity_id
_entity_poly.type
_entity_poly.pdbx_seq_one_letter_code
_entity_poly.pdbx_strand_id
1 'polypeptide(L)'
;NPNYMYFMFLIMLACMTKSAQFPFSAWLPAAMAAPTPVSSLVHSSTLVTAGVYLLIRYSDCLKFMNFNMILLYMCLITMMMSGLSAMYENDLKKIVALSTLSQLSLMMLAVSLGMNDMAFFHLITHATFKSLMFMCVGVLMHGYGGYQDMRFMSLKLIKSNFLSIILIYTFMSLGGMFFLSGFYSKDLIIELIFMSNHSIIIMIMLYTGTMLTVLYSIRVIYMI
;
A
#
# COMPACT_ATOMS: atom_id res chain seq x y z
N ASN A 1 -7.45 31.49 11.22
CA ASN A 1 -6.27 32.36 10.94
C ASN A 1 -5.49 31.81 9.76
N PRO A 2 -4.99 32.66 8.86
CA PRO A 2 -4.23 32.24 7.67
C PRO A 2 -2.99 31.41 8.03
N ASN A 3 -2.32 31.72 9.15
CA ASN A 3 -1.15 30.96 9.62
C ASN A 3 -1.46 29.48 9.89
N TYR A 4 -2.66 29.15 10.39
CA TYR A 4 -3.06 27.76 10.58
C TYR A 4 -3.30 27.05 9.24
N MET A 5 -3.84 27.74 8.21
CA MET A 5 -3.99 27.14 6.89
C MET A 5 -2.63 26.80 6.27
N TYR A 6 -1.65 27.71 6.34
CA TYR A 6 -0.30 27.46 5.86
C TYR A 6 0.37 26.30 6.60
N PHE A 7 0.23 26.23 7.92
CA PHE A 7 0.74 25.14 8.73
C PHE A 7 0.15 23.78 8.32
N MET A 8 -1.18 23.71 8.14
CA MET A 8 -1.84 22.48 7.72
C MET A 8 -1.46 22.08 6.29
N PHE A 9 -1.29 23.03 5.40
CA PHE A 9 -0.83 22.77 4.03
C PHE A 9 0.60 22.19 4.02
N LEU A 10 1.51 22.73 4.85
CA LEU A 10 2.86 22.19 5.01
C LEU A 10 2.85 20.78 5.60
N ILE A 11 1.99 20.52 6.60
CA ILE A 11 1.79 19.18 7.15
C ILE A 11 1.32 18.22 6.05
N MET A 12 0.33 18.62 5.25
CA MET A 12 -0.20 17.81 4.17
C MET A 12 0.90 17.45 3.16
N LEU A 13 1.74 18.41 2.76
CA LEU A 13 2.89 18.17 1.88
C LEU A 13 3.92 17.23 2.52
N ALA A 14 4.25 17.41 3.79
CA ALA A 14 5.16 16.52 4.52
C ALA A 14 4.62 15.08 4.57
N CYS A 15 3.32 14.92 4.79
CA CYS A 15 2.69 13.61 4.79
C CYS A 15 2.65 12.99 3.39
N MET A 16 2.32 13.75 2.35
CA MET A 16 2.31 13.27 0.96
C MET A 16 3.70 12.81 0.51
N THR A 17 4.76 13.56 0.85
CA THR A 17 6.15 13.18 0.53
C THR A 17 6.55 11.89 1.25
N LYS A 18 6.28 11.77 2.56
CA LYS A 18 6.63 10.59 3.36
C LYS A 18 5.82 9.34 3.00
N SER A 19 4.55 9.50 2.64
CA SER A 19 3.68 8.39 2.22
C SER A 19 3.74 8.09 0.71
N ALA A 20 4.71 8.69 0.00
CA ALA A 20 4.93 8.51 -1.44
C ALA A 20 3.67 8.73 -2.30
N GLN A 21 2.85 9.71 -1.92
CA GLN A 21 1.68 10.09 -2.71
C GLN A 21 2.11 10.96 -3.91
N PHE A 22 1.28 11.01 -4.96
CA PHE A 22 1.51 11.81 -6.15
C PHE A 22 1.64 13.27 -5.71
N PRO A 23 2.61 14.04 -6.22
CA PRO A 23 3.59 13.70 -7.27
C PRO A 23 4.86 12.99 -6.78
N PHE A 24 5.04 12.80 -5.48
CA PHE A 24 6.26 12.28 -4.84
C PHE A 24 6.31 10.74 -4.74
N SER A 25 5.71 10.01 -5.69
CA SER A 25 5.63 8.55 -5.64
C SER A 25 6.91 7.82 -6.09
N ALA A 26 7.75 8.48 -6.90
CA ALA A 26 8.88 7.85 -7.59
C ALA A 26 10.01 7.34 -6.67
N TRP A 27 10.18 7.92 -5.49
CA TRP A 27 11.30 7.56 -4.62
C TRP A 27 11.16 6.17 -3.99
N LEU A 28 9.92 5.69 -3.77
CA LEU A 28 9.67 4.43 -3.08
C LEU A 28 10.09 3.21 -3.91
N PRO A 29 9.76 3.11 -5.22
CA PRO A 29 10.33 2.07 -6.09
C PRO A 29 11.86 2.15 -6.21
N ALA A 30 12.43 3.36 -6.26
CA ALA A 30 13.87 3.55 -6.33
C ALA A 30 14.61 3.07 -5.07
N ALA A 31 13.97 3.15 -3.90
CA ALA A 31 14.54 2.70 -2.63
C ALA A 31 14.73 1.16 -2.54
N MET A 32 14.17 0.38 -3.47
CA MET A 32 14.27 -1.09 -3.49
C MET A 32 15.64 -1.64 -3.90
N ALA A 33 16.61 -0.76 -4.15
CA ALA A 33 18.02 -1.10 -4.19
C ALA A 33 18.57 -1.58 -2.83
N ALA A 34 17.94 -1.15 -1.72
CA ALA A 34 18.31 -1.55 -0.38
C ALA A 34 18.15 -3.07 -0.13
N PRO A 35 18.88 -3.63 0.86
CA PRO A 35 18.74 -5.04 1.22
C PRO A 35 17.34 -5.34 1.77
N THR A 36 16.89 -6.59 1.57
CA THR A 36 15.52 -7.01 1.88
C THR A 36 15.09 -6.81 3.33
N PRO A 37 15.93 -7.02 4.36
CA PRO A 37 15.55 -6.75 5.75
C PRO A 37 15.33 -5.25 6.04
N VAL A 38 16.05 -4.37 5.33
CA VAL A 38 15.85 -2.92 5.45
C VAL A 38 14.53 -2.54 4.80
N SER A 39 14.22 -3.08 3.62
CA SER A 39 12.92 -2.86 2.98
C SER A 39 11.74 -3.41 3.80
N SER A 40 11.93 -4.54 4.50
CA SER A 40 10.88 -5.15 5.32
C SER A 40 10.54 -4.39 6.59
N LEU A 41 11.40 -3.47 7.04
CA LEU A 41 11.17 -2.64 8.24
C LEU A 41 10.93 -1.18 7.85
N VAL A 42 11.86 -0.59 7.10
CA VAL A 42 11.83 0.85 6.82
C VAL A 42 10.72 1.18 5.84
N HIS A 43 10.64 0.47 4.72
CA HIS A 43 9.76 0.83 3.61
C HIS A 43 8.36 0.22 3.68
N SER A 44 8.10 -0.69 4.63
CA SER A 44 6.82 -1.36 4.78
C SER A 44 6.03 -0.90 6.02
N SER A 45 6.69 -0.73 7.17
CA SER A 45 6.03 -0.64 8.47
C SER A 45 6.29 0.66 9.22
N THR A 46 7.39 1.37 8.94
CA THR A 46 7.82 2.52 9.76
C THR A 46 7.91 3.85 9.00
N LEU A 47 8.78 3.98 7.98
CA LEU A 47 9.07 5.27 7.37
C LEU A 47 7.89 5.80 6.56
N VAL A 48 7.26 4.94 5.78
CA VAL A 48 6.20 5.33 4.83
C VAL A 48 4.85 5.49 5.52
N THR A 49 4.61 4.68 6.55
CA THR A 49 3.42 4.73 7.41
C THR A 49 3.44 5.93 8.36
N ALA A 50 4.62 6.48 8.69
CA ALA A 50 4.73 7.68 9.53
C ALA A 50 3.96 8.89 8.95
N GLY A 51 3.93 9.04 7.63
CA GLY A 51 3.14 10.09 6.98
C GLY A 51 1.64 9.93 7.20
N VAL A 52 1.14 8.68 7.11
CA VAL A 52 -0.26 8.34 7.39
C VAL A 52 -0.58 8.57 8.87
N TYR A 53 0.29 8.12 9.77
CA TYR A 53 0.11 8.27 11.20
C TYR A 53 0.06 9.74 11.64
N LEU A 54 0.93 10.59 11.09
CA LEU A 54 0.91 12.03 11.37
C LEU A 54 -0.42 12.64 10.92
N LEU A 55 -0.92 12.24 9.74
CA LEU A 55 -2.22 12.67 9.24
C LEU A 55 -3.39 12.22 10.12
N ILE A 56 -3.35 10.99 10.64
CA ILE A 56 -4.34 10.50 11.62
C ILE A 56 -4.36 11.38 12.87
N ARG A 57 -3.18 11.81 13.36
CA ARG A 57 -3.08 12.69 14.55
C ARG A 57 -3.60 14.10 14.31
N TYR A 58 -3.51 14.60 13.08
CA TYR A 58 -3.97 15.93 12.68
C TYR A 58 -5.29 15.91 11.91
N SER A 59 -6.06 14.83 12.01
CA SER A 59 -7.30 14.62 11.24
C SER A 59 -8.35 15.70 11.48
N ASP A 60 -8.49 16.16 12.73
CA ASP A 60 -9.53 17.11 13.11
C ASP A 60 -9.24 18.45 12.44
N CYS A 61 -7.98 18.89 12.50
CA CYS A 61 -7.51 20.09 11.80
C CYS A 61 -7.69 19.98 10.28
N LEU A 62 -7.58 18.77 9.71
CA LEU A 62 -7.81 18.55 8.27
C LEU A 62 -9.27 18.77 7.91
N LYS A 63 -10.19 18.19 8.71
CA LYS A 63 -11.64 18.38 8.57
C LYS A 63 -12.03 19.86 8.65
N PHE A 64 -11.46 20.61 9.58
CA PHE A 64 -11.77 22.05 9.72
C PHE A 64 -11.35 22.90 8.52
N MET A 65 -10.31 22.50 7.78
CA MET A 65 -9.73 23.31 6.70
C MET A 65 -10.18 22.89 5.30
N ASN A 66 -11.05 21.89 5.16
CA ASN A 66 -11.57 21.37 3.88
C ASN A 66 -10.48 20.91 2.87
N PHE A 67 -9.28 20.54 3.33
CA PHE A 67 -8.24 19.96 2.46
C PHE A 67 -8.51 18.49 2.07
N ASN A 68 -9.55 17.88 2.66
CA ASN A 68 -9.93 16.47 2.45
C ASN A 68 -10.07 16.10 0.98
N MET A 69 -10.72 16.95 0.17
CA MET A 69 -11.01 16.63 -1.23
C MET A 69 -9.74 16.59 -2.09
N ILE A 70 -8.79 17.50 -1.86
CA ILE A 70 -7.51 17.49 -2.58
C ILE A 70 -6.74 16.22 -2.23
N LEU A 71 -6.66 15.89 -0.93
CA LEU A 71 -6.01 14.67 -0.48
C LEU A 71 -6.63 13.43 -1.13
N LEU A 72 -7.97 13.35 -1.14
CA LEU A 72 -8.72 12.23 -1.69
C LEU A 72 -8.39 11.98 -3.17
N TYR A 73 -8.42 13.02 -4.01
CA TYR A 73 -8.10 12.85 -5.44
C TYR A 73 -6.65 12.44 -5.67
N MET A 74 -5.70 13.00 -4.91
CA MET A 74 -4.29 12.64 -5.00
C MET A 74 -4.07 11.17 -4.64
N CYS A 75 -4.75 10.68 -3.59
CA CYS A 75 -4.72 9.27 -3.17
C CYS A 75 -5.32 8.32 -4.24
N LEU A 76 -6.42 8.70 -4.89
CA LEU A 76 -7.01 7.87 -5.94
C LEU A 76 -6.08 7.74 -7.15
N ILE A 77 -5.46 8.85 -7.57
CA ILE A 77 -4.49 8.84 -8.67
C ILE A 77 -3.30 7.94 -8.34
N THR A 78 -2.76 8.03 -7.11
CA THR A 78 -1.65 7.16 -6.70
C THR A 78 -2.01 5.68 -6.66
N MET A 79 -3.23 5.36 -6.22
CA MET A 79 -3.68 3.98 -6.13
C MET A 79 -3.75 3.35 -7.52
N MET A 80 -4.29 4.08 -8.50
CA MET A 80 -4.29 3.64 -9.90
C MET A 80 -2.88 3.53 -10.49
N MET A 81 -2.04 4.57 -10.31
CA MET A 81 -0.69 4.60 -10.90
C MET A 81 0.19 3.48 -10.35
N SER A 82 0.12 3.21 -9.05
CA SER A 82 0.83 2.08 -8.44
C SER A 82 0.27 0.73 -8.88
N GLY A 83 -1.05 0.58 -8.97
CA GLY A 83 -1.68 -0.65 -9.45
C GLY A 83 -1.29 -0.99 -10.88
N LEU A 84 -1.30 0.00 -11.79
CA LEU A 84 -0.91 -0.18 -13.19
C LEU A 84 0.59 -0.48 -13.33
N SER A 85 1.46 0.26 -12.65
CA SER A 85 2.91 -0.01 -12.69
C SER A 85 3.25 -1.39 -12.13
N ALA A 86 2.55 -1.85 -11.08
CA ALA A 86 2.76 -3.18 -10.52
C ALA A 86 2.37 -4.33 -11.48
N MET A 87 1.52 -4.08 -12.49
CA MET A 87 1.19 -5.07 -13.52
C MET A 87 2.29 -5.29 -14.55
N TYR A 88 3.10 -4.26 -14.79
CA TYR A 88 4.14 -4.30 -15.83
C TYR A 88 5.54 -4.52 -15.27
N GLU A 89 5.75 -4.27 -13.98
CA GLU A 89 7.03 -4.54 -13.34
C GLU A 89 7.33 -6.03 -13.23
N ASN A 90 8.62 -6.40 -13.37
CA ASN A 90 9.09 -7.78 -13.25
C ASN A 90 10.01 -8.00 -12.04
N ASP A 91 10.47 -6.95 -11.38
CA ASP A 91 11.26 -7.09 -10.15
C ASP A 91 10.33 -7.35 -8.95
N LEU A 92 10.48 -8.50 -8.27
CA LEU A 92 9.62 -8.87 -7.12
C LEU A 92 9.55 -7.77 -6.05
N LYS A 93 10.71 -7.23 -5.66
CA LYS A 93 10.78 -6.18 -4.64
C LYS A 93 10.04 -4.92 -5.05
N LYS A 94 10.14 -4.51 -6.33
CA LYS A 94 9.42 -3.34 -6.84
C LYS A 94 7.92 -3.57 -6.85
N ILE A 95 7.44 -4.76 -7.18
CA ILE A 95 6.01 -5.09 -7.13
C ILE A 95 5.49 -5.04 -5.69
N VAL A 96 6.24 -5.59 -4.72
CA VAL A 96 5.89 -5.49 -3.31
C VAL A 96 5.88 -4.03 -2.83
N ALA A 97 6.81 -3.21 -3.31
CA ALA A 97 6.89 -1.78 -3.03
C ALA A 97 5.71 -1.00 -3.62
N LEU A 98 5.40 -1.19 -4.90
CA LEU A 98 4.25 -0.57 -5.56
C LEU A 98 2.93 -0.96 -4.88
N SER A 99 2.83 -2.20 -4.41
CA SER A 99 1.67 -2.62 -3.62
C SER A 99 1.67 -2.11 -2.17
N THR A 100 2.76 -1.58 -1.62
CA THR A 100 2.69 -0.74 -0.40
C THR A 100 2.13 0.64 -0.74
N LEU A 101 2.52 1.20 -1.89
CA LEU A 101 2.06 2.52 -2.32
C LEU A 101 0.53 2.55 -2.53
N SER A 102 -0.03 1.49 -3.15
CA SER A 102 -1.48 1.36 -3.31
C SER A 102 -2.22 1.25 -1.98
N GLN A 103 -1.71 0.47 -1.00
CA GLN A 103 -2.37 0.32 0.30
C GLN A 103 -2.22 1.58 1.17
N LEU A 104 -1.08 2.28 1.09
CA LEU A 104 -0.90 3.58 1.73
C LEU A 104 -1.86 4.63 1.18
N SER A 105 -2.09 4.64 -0.13
CA SER A 105 -3.11 5.51 -0.72
C SER A 105 -4.51 5.17 -0.24
N LEU A 106 -4.85 3.89 -0.01
CA LEU A 106 -6.12 3.48 0.58
C LEU A 106 -6.26 3.94 2.05
N MET A 107 -5.19 3.84 2.85
CA MET A 107 -5.19 4.38 4.22
C MET A 107 -5.38 5.90 4.23
N MET A 108 -4.66 6.61 3.37
CA MET A 108 -4.72 8.07 3.28
C MET A 108 -6.08 8.55 2.77
N LEU A 109 -6.70 7.77 1.86
CA LEU A 109 -8.08 7.99 1.43
C LEU A 109 -9.06 7.81 2.59
N ALA A 110 -8.92 6.77 3.41
CA ALA A 110 -9.77 6.59 4.60
C ALA A 110 -9.64 7.77 5.60
N VAL A 111 -8.42 8.28 5.82
CA VAL A 111 -8.21 9.49 6.64
C VAL A 111 -8.88 10.72 6.02
N SER A 112 -8.81 10.88 4.69
CA SER A 112 -9.46 12.00 3.98
C SER A 112 -10.98 12.00 4.15
N LEU A 113 -11.59 10.83 4.33
CA LEU A 113 -13.02 10.66 4.58
C LEU A 113 -13.37 10.73 6.07
N GLY A 114 -12.37 10.92 6.94
CA GLY A 114 -12.54 11.05 8.37
C GLY A 114 -12.64 9.73 9.13
N MET A 115 -12.34 8.60 8.49
CA MET A 115 -12.38 7.25 9.04
C MET A 115 -11.02 6.85 9.66
N ASN A 116 -10.60 7.60 10.68
CA ASN A 116 -9.25 7.46 11.24
C ASN A 116 -9.00 6.11 11.91
N ASP A 117 -9.98 5.59 12.65
CA ASP A 117 -9.82 4.34 13.41
C ASP A 117 -9.62 3.15 12.45
N MET A 118 -10.35 3.15 11.33
CA MET A 118 -10.22 2.13 10.30
C MET A 118 -8.88 2.25 9.55
N ALA A 119 -8.44 3.48 9.27
CA ALA A 119 -7.12 3.72 8.69
C ALA A 119 -5.99 3.23 9.61
N PHE A 120 -6.11 3.47 10.92
CA PHE A 120 -5.13 3.01 11.91
C PHE A 120 -5.13 1.48 12.06
N PHE A 121 -6.32 0.87 12.09
CA PHE A 121 -6.45 -0.59 12.11
C PHE A 121 -5.80 -1.21 10.87
N HIS A 122 -6.07 -0.68 9.68
CA HIS A 122 -5.44 -1.15 8.44
C HIS A 122 -3.93 -0.91 8.42
N LEU A 123 -3.43 0.18 9.01
CA LEU A 123 -1.99 0.44 9.12
C LEU A 123 -1.28 -0.68 9.91
N ILE A 124 -1.88 -1.13 11.02
CA ILE A 124 -1.32 -2.21 11.84
C ILE A 124 -1.36 -3.54 11.08
N THR A 125 -2.49 -3.90 10.48
CA THR A 125 -2.60 -5.15 9.70
C THR A 125 -1.65 -5.13 8.51
N HIS A 126 -1.56 -4.01 7.78
CA HIS A 126 -0.63 -3.79 6.68
C HIS A 126 0.83 -3.99 7.09
N ALA A 127 1.27 -3.38 8.19
CA ALA A 127 2.63 -3.52 8.67
C ALA A 127 3.01 -5.00 8.93
N THR A 128 2.10 -5.77 9.52
CA THR A 128 2.35 -7.19 9.84
C THR A 128 2.42 -8.07 8.59
N PHE A 129 1.44 -8.02 7.68
CA PHE A 129 1.50 -8.88 6.49
C PHE A 129 2.55 -8.42 5.47
N LYS A 130 2.86 -7.11 5.36
CA LYS A 130 3.90 -6.64 4.45
C LYS A 130 5.31 -6.97 4.91
N SER A 131 5.60 -6.87 6.20
CA SER A 131 6.89 -7.30 6.74
C SER A 131 7.13 -8.80 6.46
N LEU A 132 6.11 -9.63 6.66
CA LEU A 132 6.12 -11.05 6.30
C LEU A 132 6.38 -11.25 4.79
N MET A 133 5.67 -10.50 3.93
CA MET A 133 5.84 -10.58 2.47
C MET A 133 7.27 -10.23 2.02
N PHE A 134 7.85 -9.13 2.52
CA PHE A 134 9.22 -8.75 2.20
C PHE A 134 10.26 -9.77 2.71
N MET A 135 10.02 -10.36 3.89
CA MET A 135 10.89 -11.40 4.43
C MET A 135 10.85 -12.66 3.55
N CYS A 136 9.66 -13.11 3.13
CA CYS A 136 9.52 -14.24 2.22
C CYS A 136 10.21 -13.98 0.88
N VAL A 137 10.00 -12.80 0.28
CA VAL A 137 10.71 -12.41 -0.95
C VAL A 137 12.22 -12.36 -0.74
N GLY A 138 12.69 -11.93 0.43
CA GLY A 138 14.11 -11.95 0.78
C GLY A 138 14.71 -13.35 0.82
N VAL A 139 14.00 -14.33 1.41
CA VAL A 139 14.43 -15.73 1.42
C VAL A 139 14.42 -16.31 0.00
N LEU A 140 13.40 -16.01 -0.81
CA LEU A 140 13.33 -16.42 -2.21
C LEU A 140 14.54 -15.90 -2.99
N MET A 141 14.81 -14.59 -2.91
CA MET A 141 15.95 -13.98 -3.60
C MET A 141 17.29 -14.57 -3.16
N HIS A 142 17.46 -14.82 -1.86
CA HIS A 142 18.69 -15.42 -1.34
C HIS A 142 18.89 -16.84 -1.89
N GLY A 143 17.81 -17.65 -1.97
CA GLY A 143 17.84 -18.98 -2.58
C GLY A 143 18.22 -18.98 -4.06
N TYR A 144 17.94 -17.88 -4.78
CA TYR A 144 18.32 -17.67 -6.18
C TYR A 144 19.61 -16.86 -6.35
N GLY A 145 20.48 -16.76 -5.36
CA GLY A 145 21.76 -16.06 -5.52
C GLY A 145 21.64 -14.55 -5.80
N GLY A 146 20.53 -13.93 -5.40
CA GLY A 146 20.30 -12.49 -5.52
C GLY A 146 19.58 -12.02 -6.79
N TYR A 147 19.17 -12.93 -7.69
CA TYR A 147 18.26 -12.57 -8.79
C TYR A 147 16.95 -11.97 -8.23
N GLN A 148 16.32 -11.07 -8.97
CA GLN A 148 15.12 -10.31 -8.55
C GLN A 148 13.93 -10.44 -9.50
N ASP A 149 14.20 -10.86 -10.74
CA ASP A 149 13.21 -10.96 -11.80
C ASP A 149 12.31 -12.18 -11.58
N MET A 150 10.99 -11.97 -11.50
CA MET A 150 10.01 -13.03 -11.25
C MET A 150 10.09 -14.16 -12.29
N ARG A 151 10.45 -13.84 -13.53
CA ARG A 151 10.40 -14.79 -14.66
C ARG A 151 11.36 -15.96 -14.50
N PHE A 152 12.43 -15.76 -13.73
CA PHE A 152 13.45 -16.78 -13.46
C PHE A 152 13.28 -17.43 -12.09
N MET A 153 12.27 -17.03 -11.32
CA MET A 153 11.99 -17.60 -10.01
C MET A 153 10.81 -18.55 -10.09
N SER A 154 10.97 -19.71 -9.48
CA SER A 154 9.87 -20.63 -9.20
C SER A 154 9.89 -21.12 -7.75
N LEU A 155 8.73 -21.34 -7.16
CA LEU A 155 8.60 -21.88 -5.81
C LEU A 155 9.10 -23.34 -5.74
N LYS A 156 9.05 -24.06 -6.86
CA LYS A 156 9.44 -25.48 -6.94
C LYS A 156 10.92 -25.72 -6.70
N LEU A 157 11.79 -24.80 -7.12
CA LEU A 157 13.25 -25.02 -7.02
C LEU A 157 13.80 -24.83 -5.62
N ILE A 158 13.13 -24.07 -4.74
CA ILE A 158 13.64 -23.78 -3.39
C ILE A 158 13.41 -24.96 -2.41
N LYS A 159 12.71 -26.02 -2.83
CA LYS A 159 12.43 -27.24 -2.02
C LYS A 159 11.77 -26.98 -0.65
N SER A 160 11.35 -25.75 -0.35
CA SER A 160 10.68 -25.41 0.91
C SER A 160 9.19 -25.16 0.67
N ASN A 161 8.36 -26.20 0.83
CA ASN A 161 6.90 -26.10 0.73
C ASN A 161 6.30 -25.13 1.75
N PHE A 162 7.00 -24.84 2.85
CA PHE A 162 6.54 -23.88 3.86
C PHE A 162 6.58 -22.43 3.35
N LEU A 163 7.66 -22.06 2.65
CA LEU A 163 7.83 -20.70 2.12
C LEU A 163 6.78 -20.37 1.06
N SER A 164 6.45 -21.33 0.18
CA SER A 164 5.42 -21.15 -0.84
C SER A 164 4.04 -20.90 -0.24
N ILE A 165 3.67 -21.65 0.81
CA ILE A 165 2.40 -21.47 1.51
C ILE A 165 2.32 -20.08 2.14
N ILE A 166 3.38 -19.62 2.82
CA ILE A 166 3.40 -18.30 3.43
C ILE A 166 3.35 -17.20 2.37
N LEU A 167 4.10 -17.33 1.28
CA LEU A 167 4.08 -16.35 0.20
C LEU A 167 2.66 -16.21 -0.38
N ILE A 168 2.02 -17.33 -0.72
CA ILE A 168 0.63 -17.34 -1.22
C ILE A 168 -0.30 -16.70 -0.19
N TYR A 169 -0.17 -17.05 1.09
CA TYR A 169 -0.96 -16.44 2.17
C TYR A 169 -0.83 -14.91 2.19
N THR A 170 0.40 -14.37 2.06
CA THR A 170 0.62 -12.92 2.06
C THR A 170 0.05 -12.19 0.84
N PHE A 171 0.08 -12.80 -0.34
CA PHE A 171 -0.51 -12.21 -1.55
C PHE A 171 -2.04 -12.32 -1.54
N MET A 172 -2.60 -13.40 -0.97
CA MET A 172 -4.03 -13.54 -0.76
C MET A 172 -4.56 -12.56 0.30
N SER A 173 -3.80 -12.32 1.38
CA SER A 173 -4.17 -11.31 2.38
C SER A 173 -4.12 -9.89 1.80
N LEU A 174 -3.16 -9.58 0.93
CA LEU A 174 -3.12 -8.30 0.19
C LEU A 174 -4.33 -8.13 -0.76
N GLY A 175 -4.75 -9.22 -1.40
CA GLY A 175 -5.93 -9.26 -2.27
C GLY A 175 -7.24 -8.96 -1.52
N GLY A 176 -7.33 -9.35 -0.25
CA GLY A 176 -8.55 -9.24 0.57
C GLY A 176 -9.41 -10.50 0.53
N MET A 177 -8.81 -11.69 0.42
CA MET A 177 -9.59 -12.94 0.49
C MET A 177 -10.29 -13.10 1.84
N PHE A 178 -11.47 -13.72 1.83
CA PHE A 178 -12.30 -13.96 3.02
C PHE A 178 -11.51 -14.57 4.18
N PHE A 179 -11.79 -14.10 5.40
CA PHE A 179 -11.17 -14.53 6.67
C PHE A 179 -9.67 -14.27 6.82
N LEU A 180 -9.01 -13.59 5.88
CA LEU A 180 -7.63 -13.12 6.05
C LEU A 180 -7.57 -11.71 6.66
N SER A 181 -6.41 -11.32 7.17
CA SER A 181 -6.22 -10.01 7.84
C SER A 181 -6.57 -8.81 6.96
N GLY A 182 -6.38 -8.93 5.63
CA GLY A 182 -6.77 -7.92 4.67
C GLY A 182 -8.27 -7.70 4.62
N PHE A 183 -9.08 -8.76 4.66
CA PHE A 183 -10.55 -8.68 4.62
C PHE A 183 -11.10 -7.80 5.74
N TYR A 184 -10.69 -8.07 6.99
CA TYR A 184 -11.20 -7.35 8.16
C TYR A 184 -10.92 -5.84 8.15
N SER A 185 -9.89 -5.39 7.43
CA SER A 185 -9.48 -3.98 7.43
C SER A 185 -9.79 -3.29 6.10
N LYS A 186 -9.31 -3.85 4.98
CA LYS A 186 -9.45 -3.29 3.64
C LYS A 186 -10.89 -3.30 3.16
N ASP A 187 -11.59 -4.43 3.29
CA ASP A 187 -12.96 -4.52 2.79
C ASP A 187 -13.92 -3.68 3.62
N LEU A 188 -13.70 -3.60 4.93
CA LEU A 188 -14.45 -2.71 5.80
C LEU A 188 -14.27 -1.22 5.42
N ILE A 189 -13.04 -0.81 5.06
CA ILE A 189 -12.80 0.55 4.55
C ILE A 189 -13.59 0.77 3.26
N ILE A 190 -13.50 -0.17 2.33
CA ILE A 190 -14.15 -0.08 1.02
C ILE A 190 -15.68 -0.03 1.18
N GLU A 191 -16.26 -0.88 2.03
CA GLU A 191 -17.70 -0.93 2.30
C GLU A 191 -18.22 0.40 2.83
N LEU A 192 -17.53 1.00 3.81
CA LEU A 192 -17.94 2.29 4.37
C LEU A 192 -17.88 3.42 3.31
N ILE A 193 -16.92 3.37 2.40
CA ILE A 193 -16.85 4.31 1.26
C ILE A 193 -18.03 4.10 0.31
N PHE A 194 -18.43 2.85 0.05
CA PHE A 194 -19.62 2.54 -0.76
C PHE A 194 -20.93 2.99 -0.11
N MET A 195 -21.03 2.90 1.22
CA MET A 195 -22.22 3.36 1.95
C MET A 195 -22.31 4.90 2.00
N SER A 196 -21.19 5.60 1.81
CA SER A 196 -21.16 7.05 1.81
C SER A 196 -21.50 7.66 0.44
N ASN A 197 -22.17 8.81 0.45
CA ASN A 197 -22.59 9.51 -0.77
C ASN A 197 -21.40 10.27 -1.41
N HIS A 198 -20.56 9.55 -2.15
CA HIS A 198 -19.47 10.12 -2.95
C HIS A 198 -19.80 10.15 -4.46
N SER A 199 -19.02 10.93 -5.21
CA SER A 199 -19.19 11.02 -6.65
C SER A 199 -18.88 9.68 -7.32
N ILE A 200 -19.59 9.39 -8.42
CA ILE A 200 -19.41 8.17 -9.22
C ILE A 200 -17.95 8.00 -9.66
N ILE A 201 -17.26 9.10 -9.95
CA ILE A 201 -15.84 9.10 -10.35
C ILE A 201 -14.96 8.50 -9.24
N ILE A 202 -15.16 8.92 -7.99
CA ILE A 202 -14.41 8.40 -6.84
C ILE A 202 -14.62 6.89 -6.72
N MET A 203 -15.86 6.43 -6.88
CA MET A 203 -16.22 5.02 -6.77
C MET A 203 -15.58 4.17 -7.89
N ILE A 204 -15.59 4.65 -9.14
CA ILE A 204 -14.96 3.97 -10.27
C ILE A 204 -13.45 3.86 -10.06
N MET A 205 -12.80 4.95 -9.66
CA MET A 205 -11.35 4.97 -9.41
C MET A 205 -10.96 4.04 -8.25
N LEU A 206 -11.79 3.98 -7.21
CA LEU A 206 -11.58 3.10 -6.08
C LEU A 206 -11.71 1.62 -6.49
N TYR A 207 -12.79 1.26 -7.18
CA TYR A 207 -13.05 -0.11 -7.62
C TYR A 207 -11.97 -0.62 -8.59
N THR A 208 -11.58 0.19 -9.56
CA THR A 208 -10.52 -0.17 -10.50
C THR A 208 -9.17 -0.32 -9.80
N GLY A 209 -8.83 0.56 -8.85
CA GLY A 209 -7.61 0.44 -8.04
C GLY A 209 -7.58 -0.84 -7.20
N THR A 210 -8.68 -1.21 -6.55
CA THR A 210 -8.75 -2.45 -5.76
C THR A 210 -8.71 -3.69 -6.67
N MET A 211 -9.33 -3.65 -7.85
CA MET A 211 -9.22 -4.74 -8.84
C MET A 211 -7.80 -4.94 -9.34
N LEU A 212 -7.04 -3.85 -9.58
CA LEU A 212 -5.61 -3.95 -9.90
C LEU A 212 -4.84 -4.65 -8.78
N THR A 213 -5.19 -4.44 -7.51
CA THR A 213 -4.52 -5.15 -6.40
C THR A 213 -4.68 -6.66 -6.43
N VAL A 214 -5.84 -7.13 -6.85
CA VAL A 214 -6.14 -8.56 -6.98
C VAL A 214 -5.45 -9.13 -8.22
N LEU A 215 -5.48 -8.39 -9.33
CA LEU A 215 -4.89 -8.85 -10.59
C LEU A 215 -3.36 -9.03 -10.49
N TYR A 216 -2.63 -8.11 -9.86
CA TYR A 216 -1.17 -8.26 -9.78
C TYR A 216 -0.79 -9.29 -8.71
N SER A 217 -1.60 -9.49 -7.66
CA SER A 217 -1.34 -10.53 -6.66
C SER A 217 -1.52 -11.93 -7.28
N ILE A 218 -2.56 -12.12 -8.09
CA ILE A 218 -2.76 -13.36 -8.86
C ILE A 218 -1.61 -13.56 -9.86
N ARG A 219 -1.18 -12.50 -10.58
CA ARG A 219 -0.05 -12.57 -11.50
C ARG A 219 1.22 -13.07 -10.82
N VAL A 220 1.54 -12.53 -9.64
CA VAL A 220 2.72 -12.93 -8.87
C VAL A 220 2.62 -14.37 -8.42
N ILE A 221 1.47 -14.80 -7.88
CA ILE A 221 1.24 -16.19 -7.46
C ILE A 221 1.33 -17.17 -8.63
N TYR A 222 0.89 -16.77 -9.83
CA TYR A 222 0.95 -17.62 -11.02
C TYR A 222 2.37 -17.78 -11.57
N MET A 223 3.18 -16.71 -11.51
CA MET A 223 4.53 -16.71 -12.08
C MET A 223 5.58 -17.39 -11.21
N ILE A 224 5.46 -17.29 -9.88
CA ILE A 224 6.41 -17.91 -8.93
C ILE A 224 5.90 -19.30 -8.56
#